data_AF-A0A946EA35-F1
#
_entry.id   AF-A0A946EA35-F1
#
_cell.length_a   1.000
_cell.length_b   1.000
_cell.length_c   1.000
_cell.angle_alpha   90.00
_cell.angle_beta   90.00
_cell.angle_gamma   90.00
#
_symmetry.space_group_name_H-M   'P 1'
#
loop_
_entity.id
_entity.type
_entity.pdbx_description
1 polymer ?
#
loop_
_entity_poly.entity_id
_entity_poly.type
_entity_poly.pdbx_seq_one_letter_code
_entity_poly.pdbx_strand_id
1 'polypeptide(L)' 'MLFRPIRLLIFLGIAFVAGIIYERQSLAERCEDAGGRYVNEMCER' A
#
# COMPACT_ATOMS: atom_id res chain seq x y z
N MET A 1 28.59 -12.60 14.38
CA MET A 1 27.19 -12.22 14.66
C MET A 1 26.78 -11.04 13.78
N LEU A 2 26.56 -11.25 12.46
CA LEU A 2 26.28 -10.16 11.50
C LEU A 2 24.89 -10.29 10.82
N PHE A 3 24.17 -11.41 11.02
CA PHE A 3 22.89 -11.70 10.37
C PHE A 3 21.65 -11.08 11.06
N ARG A 4 21.81 -10.46 12.23
CA ARG A 4 20.71 -9.82 12.99
C ARG A 4 20.08 -8.59 12.30
N PRO A 5 20.85 -7.62 11.77
CA PRO A 5 20.27 -6.41 11.17
C PRO A 5 19.56 -6.67 9.83
N ILE A 6 20.00 -7.68 9.06
CA ILE A 6 19.39 -8.02 7.76
C ILE A 6 17.92 -8.42 7.96
N ARG A 7 17.62 -9.17 9.00
CA ARG A 7 16.25 -9.59 9.32
C ARG A 7 15.32 -8.39 9.61
N LEU A 8 15.83 -7.34 10.25
CA LEU A 8 15.08 -6.10 10.49
C LEU A 8 14.79 -5.36 9.18
N LEU A 9 15.78 -5.26 8.29
CA LEU A 9 15.60 -4.65 6.97
C LEU A 9 14.57 -5.40 6.12
N ILE A 10 14.54 -6.73 6.20
CA ILE A 10 13.53 -7.56 5.52
C ILE A 10 12.13 -7.23 6.06
N PHE A 11 11.95 -7.25 7.38
CA PHE A 11 10.64 -6.93 7.96
C PHE A 11 10.19 -5.50 7.67
N LEU A 12 11.13 -4.54 7.71
CA LEU A 12 10.87 -3.15 7.36
C LEU A 12 10.42 -3.02 5.90
N GLY A 13 11.13 -3.69 4.97
CA GLY A 13 10.77 -3.71 3.55
C GLY A 13 9.38 -4.32 3.31
N ILE A 14 9.07 -5.43 3.97
CA ILE A 14 7.74 -6.07 3.86
C ILE A 14 6.65 -5.14 4.39
N ALA A 15 6.84 -4.55 5.58
CA ALA A 15 5.87 -3.63 6.17
C ALA A 15 5.65 -2.39 5.29
N PHE A 16 6.71 -1.86 4.68
CA PHE A 16 6.65 -0.73 3.77
C PHE A 16 5.84 -1.06 2.51
N VAL A 17 6.11 -2.20 1.86
CA VAL A 17 5.37 -2.64 0.68
C VAL A 17 3.90 -2.90 1.01
N ALA A 18 3.63 -3.55 2.15
CA ALA A 18 2.26 -3.78 2.61
C ALA A 18 1.50 -2.46 2.84
N GLY A 19 2.17 -1.45 3.42
CA GLY A 19 1.61 -0.11 3.58
C GLY A 19 1.24 0.57 2.27
N ILE A 20 2.13 0.50 1.27
CA ILE A 20 1.85 1.05 -0.07
C ILE A 20 0.63 0.40 -0.70
N ILE A 21 0.53 -0.94 -0.64
CA ILE A 21 -0.60 -1.68 -1.21
C ILE A 21 -1.90 -1.30 -0.48
N TYR A 22 -1.86 -1.23 0.85
CA TYR A 22 -3.01 -0.85 1.66
C TYR A 22 -3.51 0.57 1.34
N GLU A 23 -2.61 1.54 1.21
CA GLU A 23 -2.96 2.93 0.87
C GLU A 23 -3.66 3.00 -0.49
N ARG A 24 -3.15 2.27 -1.49
CA ARG A 24 -3.75 2.19 -2.83
C ARG A 24 -5.15 1.59 -2.81
N GLN A 25 -5.35 0.52 -2.04
CA GLN A 25 -6.66 -0.10 -1.86
C GLN A 25 -7.63 0.84 -1.13
N SER A 26 -7.19 1.50 -0.06
CA SER A 26 -8.03 2.43 0.69
C SER A 26 -8.47 3.62 -0.18
N LEU A 27 -7.61 4.13 -1.06
CA LEU A 27 -7.98 5.18 -2.02
C LEU A 27 -9.00 4.69 -3.04
N ALA A 28 -8.85 3.46 -3.54
CA ALA A 28 -9.79 2.86 -4.47
C ALA A 28 -11.17 2.67 -3.82
N GLU A 29 -11.20 2.09 -2.63
CA GLU A 29 -12.41 1.82 -1.86
C GLU A 29 -13.16 3.12 -1.52
N ARG A 30 -12.44 4.17 -1.09
CA ARG A 30 -13.01 5.52 -0.88
C ARG A 30 -13.60 6.13 -2.15
N CYS A 31 -12.98 5.87 -3.30
CA CYS A 31 -13.48 6.36 -4.59
C CYS A 31 -14.77 5.64 -4.99
N GLU A 32 -14.82 4.32 -4.81
CA GLU A 32 -16.00 3.49 -5.09
C GLU A 32 -17.16 3.85 -4.16
N ASP A 33 -16.90 4.04 -2.85
CA ASP A 33 -17.89 4.53 -1.88
C ASP A 33 -18.46 5.91 -2.26
N ALA A 34 -17.62 6.74 -2.88
CA ALA A 34 -17.98 8.05 -3.41
C ALA A 34 -18.80 7.98 -4.72
N GLY A 35 -19.09 6.79 -5.23
CA GLY A 35 -19.79 6.53 -6.48
C GLY A 35 -18.93 6.69 -7.74
N GLY A 36 -17.61 6.82 -7.59
CA GLY A 36 -16.65 6.88 -8.70
C GLY A 36 -16.06 5.51 -9.03
N ARG A 37 -15.14 5.48 -9.99
CA ARG A 37 -14.27 4.33 -10.26
C ARG A 37 -12.81 4.75 -10.12
N TYR A 38 -12.04 3.89 -9.47
CA TYR A 38 -10.60 4.09 -9.36
C TYR A 38 -9.91 3.57 -10.63
N VAL A 39 -9.51 4.48 -11.53
CA VAL A 39 -8.91 4.18 -12.83
C VAL A 39 -7.61 4.97 -12.97
N ASN A 40 -6.52 4.32 -13.42
CA ASN A 40 -5.20 4.94 -13.59
C ASN A 40 -4.68 5.67 -12.33
N GLU A 41 -4.83 5.07 -11.15
CA GLU A 41 -4.44 5.68 -9.86
C GLU A 41 -5.19 6.98 -9.51
N MET A 42 -6.29 7.27 -10.20
CA MET A 42 -7.13 8.44 -9.97
C MET A 42 -8.59 8.02 -9.74
N CYS A 43 -9.31 8.85 -8.99
CA CYS A 43 -10.75 8.67 -8.85
C CYS A 43 -11.48 9.41 -9.97
N GLU A 44 -12.10 8.66 -10.87
CA GLU A 44 -12.91 9.19 -11.97
C GLU A 44 -14.39 9.08 -11.58
N ARG A 45 -15.16 10.17 -11.77
CA ARG A 45 -16.60 10.24 -11.49
C ARG A 45 -17.37 10.54 -12.76
#